data_AF-A9ZTW3-F1
#
_entry.id   AF-A9ZTW3-F1
#
_cell.length_a   1.000
_cell.length_b   1.000
_cell.length_c   1.000
_cell.angle_alpha   90.00
_cell.angle_beta   90.00
_cell.angle_gamma   90.00
#
_symmetry.space_group_name_H-M   'P 1'
#
loop_
_entity.id
_entity.type
_entity.pdbx_description
1 polymer ?
#
loop_
_entity_poly.entity_id
_entity_poly.type
_entity_poly.pdbx_seq_one_letter_code
_entity_poly.pdbx_strand_id
1 'polypeptide(L)'
;LVVLMAFKATLPGNNTARWFRPPQQRLGVFLCSVLQGGVCMAWLITAPPYPVKNTWLYRDRIILECHLGSVALFCCVLGYIGCLAAFCFILAFLARKLPDNFNEAKF
;
A
#
# COMPACT_ATOMS: atom_id res chain seq x y z
N LEU A 1 9.97 -7.25 5.32
CA LEU A 1 9.45 -7.06 6.70
C LEU A 1 9.83 -8.22 7.61
N VAL A 2 9.42 -9.47 7.35
CA VAL A 2 9.75 -10.64 8.22
C VAL A 2 11.25 -10.78 8.51
N VAL A 3 12.10 -10.56 7.51
CA VAL A 3 13.57 -10.63 7.63
C VAL A 3 14.18 -9.50 8.49
N LEU A 4 13.57 -8.30 8.50
CA LEU A 4 13.94 -7.23 9.44
C LEU A 4 13.60 -7.59 10.90
N MET A 5 12.52 -8.36 11.10
CA MET A 5 12.00 -8.70 12.43
C MET A 5 12.89 -9.70 13.16
N ALA A 6 13.37 -10.72 12.44
CA ALA A 6 14.26 -11.73 12.99
C ALA A 6 15.52 -11.08 13.60
N PHE A 7 16.03 -10.01 12.99
CA PHE A 7 17.18 -9.26 13.46
C PHE A 7 16.91 -8.35 14.66
N LYS A 8 15.78 -7.61 14.67
CA LYS A 8 15.39 -6.74 15.81
C LYS A 8 15.11 -7.53 17.09
N ALA A 9 14.68 -8.79 16.97
CA ALA A 9 14.45 -9.70 18.09
C ALA A 9 15.75 -10.19 18.76
N THR A 10 16.88 -10.18 18.03
CA THR A 10 18.18 -10.64 18.55
C THR A 10 19.00 -9.54 19.24
N LEU A 11 18.60 -8.26 19.15
CA LEU A 11 19.22 -7.19 19.94
C LEU A 11 18.70 -7.20 21.38
N PRO A 12 19.55 -7.43 22.40
CA PRO A 12 19.11 -7.46 23.79
C PRO A 12 18.76 -6.04 24.25
N GLY A 13 17.52 -5.82 24.69
CA GLY A 13 17.13 -4.62 25.44
C GLY A 13 16.17 -3.63 24.78
N ASN A 14 15.52 -3.92 23.64
CA ASN A 14 14.58 -2.98 23.02
C ASN A 14 13.12 -3.50 23.02
N ASN A 15 12.25 -2.83 23.79
CA ASN A 15 10.81 -3.15 23.91
C ASN A 15 10.05 -3.04 22.56
N THR A 16 10.65 -2.40 21.55
CA THR A 16 10.10 -2.34 20.18
C THR A 16 10.14 -3.69 19.45
N ALA A 17 11.03 -4.62 19.81
CA ALA A 17 11.12 -5.95 19.17
C ALA A 17 9.86 -6.81 19.39
N ARG A 18 9.08 -6.53 20.44
CA ARG A 18 7.81 -7.22 20.75
C ARG A 18 6.69 -6.89 19.75
N TRP A 19 6.69 -5.67 19.21
CA TRP A 19 5.67 -5.16 18.27
C TRP A 19 5.77 -5.78 16.87
N PHE A 20 6.91 -6.39 16.58
CA PHE A 20 7.32 -6.80 15.24
C PHE A 20 7.23 -8.33 15.03
N ARG A 21 6.46 -9.04 15.86
CA ARG A 21 6.25 -10.50 15.74
C ARG A 21 5.54 -10.85 14.41
N PRO A 22 5.85 -11.96 13.72
CA PRO A 22 5.17 -12.39 12.49
C PRO A 22 3.63 -12.32 12.51
N PRO A 23 2.93 -12.74 13.59
CA PRO A 23 1.47 -12.57 13.67
C PRO A 23 1.02 -11.11 13.73
N GLN A 24 1.75 -10.23 14.43
CA GLN A 24 1.41 -8.80 14.50
C GLN A 24 1.67 -8.08 13.18
N GLN A 25 2.68 -8.49 12.43
CA GLN A 25 2.92 -7.96 11.09
C GLN A 25 1.83 -8.38 10.09
N ARG A 26 1.40 -9.65 10.16
CA ARG A 26 0.29 -10.15 9.33
C ARG A 26 -1.02 -9.42 9.65
N LEU A 27 -1.27 -9.16 10.93
CA LEU A 27 -2.39 -8.34 11.39
C LEU A 27 -2.28 -6.89 10.88
N GLY A 28 -1.10 -6.27 10.94
CA GLY A 28 -0.87 -4.92 10.43
C GLY A 28 -1.15 -4.79 8.94
N VAL A 29 -0.63 -5.73 8.13
CA VAL A 29 -0.92 -5.77 6.68
C VAL A 29 -2.42 -5.94 6.45
N PHE A 30 -3.07 -6.86 7.16
CA PHE A 30 -4.51 -7.08 7.04
C PHE A 30 -5.31 -5.82 7.38
N LEU A 31 -4.99 -5.12 8.47
CA LEU A 31 -5.64 -3.87 8.86
C LEU A 31 -5.43 -2.76 7.82
N CYS A 32 -4.21 -2.59 7.31
CA CYS A 32 -3.94 -1.64 6.22
C CYS A 32 -4.74 -1.96 4.96
N SER A 33 -4.84 -3.24 4.58
CA SER A 33 -5.63 -3.67 3.42
C SER A 33 -7.13 -3.46 3.61
N VAL A 34 -7.66 -3.72 4.82
CA VAL A 34 -9.07 -3.46 5.14
C VAL A 34 -9.38 -1.96 5.11
N LEU A 35 -8.48 -1.12 5.64
CA LEU A 35 -8.61 0.34 5.59
C LEU A 35 -8.58 0.85 4.14
N GLN A 36 -7.63 0.39 3.33
CA GLN A 36 -7.54 0.71 1.90
C GLN A 36 -8.84 0.32 1.17
N GLY A 37 -9.33 -0.90 1.42
CA GLY A 37 -10.58 -1.40 0.86
C GLY A 37 -11.78 -0.53 1.26
N GLY A 38 -11.89 -0.17 2.55
CA GLY A 38 -12.94 0.70 3.06
C GLY A 38 -12.95 2.08 2.41
N VAL A 39 -11.78 2.72 2.26
CA VAL A 39 -11.65 4.03 1.59
C VAL A 39 -12.05 3.93 0.12
N CYS A 40 -11.61 2.89 -0.60
CA CYS A 40 -11.99 2.68 -1.99
C CYS A 40 -13.50 2.43 -2.15
N MET A 41 -14.10 1.64 -1.26
CA MET A 41 -15.54 1.36 -1.27
C MET A 41 -16.35 2.63 -0.99
N ALA A 42 -15.94 3.45 0.00
CA ALA A 42 -16.58 4.72 0.29
C ALA A 42 -16.50 5.68 -0.91
N TRP A 43 -15.37 5.73 -1.61
CA TRP A 43 -15.22 6.51 -2.84
C TRP A 43 -16.15 6.01 -3.95
N LEU A 44 -16.20 4.69 -4.20
CA LEU A 44 -17.09 4.09 -5.20
C LEU A 44 -18.58 4.34 -4.91
N ILE A 45 -18.99 4.35 -3.64
CA ILE A 45 -20.38 4.61 -3.25
C ILE A 45 -20.74 6.09 -3.43
N THR A 46 -19.83 7.00 -3.08
CA THR A 46 -20.11 8.45 -3.06
C THR A 46 -19.89 9.13 -4.41
N ALA A 47 -18.90 8.67 -5.18
CA ALA A 47 -18.52 9.23 -6.47
C ALA A 47 -18.12 8.09 -7.41
N PRO A 48 -19.06 7.20 -7.79
CA PRO A 48 -18.77 6.11 -8.70
C PRO A 48 -18.24 6.68 -10.03
N PRO A 49 -17.19 6.08 -10.60
CA PRO A 49 -16.74 6.44 -11.93
C PRO A 49 -17.85 6.15 -12.95
N TYR A 50 -18.10 7.08 -13.85
CA TYR A 50 -19.14 6.95 -14.87
C TYR A 50 -18.59 7.09 -16.29
N PRO A 51 -19.13 6.34 -17.26
CA PRO A 51 -18.71 6.44 -18.64
C PRO A 51 -19.21 7.73 -19.28
N VAL A 52 -18.31 8.46 -19.95
CA VAL A 52 -18.59 9.66 -20.73
C VAL A 52 -18.25 9.39 -22.19
N LYS A 53 -19.16 9.76 -23.09
CA LYS A 53 -18.95 9.64 -24.54
C LYS A 53 -18.16 10.86 -25.01
N ASN A 54 -16.91 10.66 -25.40
CA ASN A 54 -16.10 11.71 -25.99
C ASN A 54 -16.23 11.65 -27.52
N THR A 55 -17.13 12.47 -28.09
CA THR A 55 -17.35 12.60 -29.54
C THR A 55 -16.51 13.71 -30.18
N TRP A 56 -15.69 14.41 -29.39
CA TRP A 56 -14.92 15.57 -29.86
C TRP A 56 -13.61 15.20 -30.57
N LEU A 57 -12.99 14.08 -30.21
CA LEU A 57 -11.65 13.74 -30.70
C LEU A 57 -11.67 12.92 -32.01
N TYR A 58 -12.71 12.11 -32.23
CA TYR A 58 -12.89 11.33 -33.46
C TYR A 58 -14.34 11.41 -33.92
N ARG A 59 -14.58 12.06 -35.06
CA ARG A 59 -15.93 12.27 -35.62
C ARG A 59 -16.60 10.97 -36.08
N ASP A 60 -15.78 9.95 -36.38
CA ASP A 60 -16.22 8.65 -36.90
C ASP A 60 -16.20 7.53 -35.85
N ARG A 61 -15.76 7.81 -34.60
CA ARG A 61 -15.66 6.80 -33.53
C ARG A 61 -16.08 7.37 -32.18
N ILE A 62 -16.98 6.67 -31.49
CA ILE A 62 -17.39 7.00 -30.13
C ILE A 62 -16.38 6.38 -29.15
N ILE A 63 -15.59 7.20 -28.46
CA ILE A 63 -14.71 6.74 -27.37
C ILE A 63 -15.46 6.90 -26.05
N LEU A 64 -15.52 5.81 -25.28
CA LEU A 64 -16.09 5.80 -23.94
C LEU A 64 -14.96 6.02 -22.93
N GLU A 65 -14.89 7.23 -22.36
CA GLU A 65 -13.92 7.58 -21.33
C GLU A 65 -14.51 7.38 -19.94
N CYS A 66 -13.68 7.01 -18.98
CA CYS A 66 -14.10 6.86 -17.60
C CYS A 66 -13.87 8.17 -16.85
N HIS A 67 -14.94 8.86 -16.49
CA HIS A 67 -14.85 10.08 -15.71
C HIS A 67 -14.78 9.72 -14.23
N LEU A 68 -13.76 10.22 -13.53
CA LEU A 68 -13.46 9.82 -12.15
C LEU A 68 -14.47 10.33 -11.10
N GLY A 69 -15.46 11.12 -11.50
CA GLY A 69 -16.43 11.74 -10.60
C GLY A 69 -15.83 12.85 -9.75
N SER A 70 -15.02 12.50 -8.75
CA SER A 70 -14.37 13.44 -7.83
C SER A 70 -12.85 13.31 -7.82
N VAL A 71 -12.17 14.33 -8.37
CA VAL A 71 -10.71 14.42 -8.43
C VAL A 71 -10.09 14.49 -7.03
N ALA A 72 -10.74 15.19 -6.09
CA ALA A 72 -10.23 15.33 -4.72
C ALA A 72 -10.15 13.98 -3.99
N LEU A 73 -11.22 13.17 -4.07
CA LEU A 73 -11.26 11.83 -3.48
C LEU A 73 -10.23 10.90 -4.11
N PHE A 74 -10.09 10.95 -5.43
CA PHE A 74 -9.07 10.18 -6.13
C PHE A 74 -7.65 10.57 -5.70
N CYS A 75 -7.35 11.87 -5.56
CA CYS A 75 -6.08 12.36 -5.04
C CYS A 75 -5.82 11.90 -3.60
N CYS A 76 -6.84 11.88 -2.74
CA CYS A 76 -6.70 11.36 -1.38
C CYS A 76 -6.34 9.87 -1.36
N VAL A 77 -6.97 9.05 -2.20
CA VAL A 77 -6.66 7.62 -2.32
C VAL A 77 -5.22 7.41 -2.82
N LEU A 78 -4.81 8.14 -3.86
CA LEU A 78 -3.44 8.08 -4.38
C LEU A 78 -2.42 8.55 -3.35
N GLY A 79 -2.73 9.61 -2.59
CA GLY A 79 -1.90 10.10 -1.50
C GLY A 79 -1.67 9.04 -0.43
N TYR A 80 -2.73 8.34 0.00
CA TYR A 80 -2.63 7.25 0.97
C TYR A 80 -1.73 6.11 0.47
N ILE A 81 -1.94 5.66 -0.78
CA ILE A 81 -1.11 4.63 -1.41
C ILE A 81 0.36 5.08 -1.49
N GLY A 82 0.60 6.33 -1.89
CA GLY A 82 1.94 6.92 -1.97
C GLY A 82 2.64 6.96 -0.62
N CYS A 83 1.95 7.38 0.45
CA CYS A 83 2.48 7.35 1.81
C CYS A 83 2.82 5.93 2.26
N LEU A 84 1.95 4.95 1.99
CA LEU A 84 2.18 3.55 2.31
C LEU A 84 3.41 3.00 1.56
N ALA A 85 3.55 3.34 0.28
CA ALA A 85 4.69 2.95 -0.54
C ALA A 85 6.01 3.55 -0.03
N ALA A 86 6.01 4.84 0.33
CA ALA A 86 7.18 5.50 0.91
C ALA A 86 7.59 4.85 2.24
N PHE A 87 6.64 4.54 3.11
CA PHE A 87 6.90 3.82 4.36
C PHE A 87 7.51 2.44 4.11
N CYS A 88 6.95 1.66 3.17
CA CYS A 88 7.51 0.38 2.75
C CYS A 88 8.93 0.51 2.19
N PHE A 89 9.19 1.55 1.40
CA PHE A 89 10.52 1.82 0.84
C PHE A 89 11.55 2.12 1.92
N ILE A 90 11.22 2.97 2.91
CA ILE A 90 12.10 3.29 4.04
C ILE A 90 12.45 2.02 4.82
N LEU A 91 11.45 1.18 5.09
CA LEU A 91 11.66 -0.10 5.76
C LEU A 91 12.57 -1.01 4.93
N ALA A 92 12.35 -1.13 3.62
CA ALA A 92 13.20 -1.93 2.74
C ALA A 92 14.65 -1.40 2.67
N PHE A 93 14.84 -0.08 2.73
CA PHE A 93 16.17 0.52 2.79
C PHE A 93 16.86 0.22 4.13
N LEU A 94 16.13 0.32 5.25
CA LEU A 94 16.64 -0.06 6.56
C LEU A 94 17.02 -1.54 6.63
N ALA A 95 16.27 -2.41 5.92
CA ALA A 95 16.56 -3.84 5.80
C ALA A 95 17.93 -4.09 5.16
N ARG A 96 18.30 -3.31 4.14
CA ARG A 96 19.57 -3.46 3.40
C ARG A 96 20.79 -3.12 4.24
N LYS A 97 20.64 -2.34 5.30
CA LYS A 97 21.72 -1.99 6.24
C LYS A 97 21.88 -3.02 7.36
N LEU A 98 21.10 -4.11 7.35
CA LEU A 98 21.25 -5.20 8.31
C LEU A 98 22.41 -6.12 7.87
N PRO A 99 23.22 -6.64 8.82
CA PRO A 99 24.32 -7.52 8.50
C PRO A 99 23.81 -8.83 7.88
N ASP A 100 24.55 -9.30 6.87
CA ASP A 100 24.20 -10.33 5.87
C ASP A 100 24.20 -11.77 6.42
N ASN A 101 23.63 -12.00 7.62
CA ASN A 101 23.77 -13.27 8.34
C ASN A 101 22.54 -14.19 8.31
N PHE A 102 21.50 -13.85 7.53
CA PHE A 102 20.28 -14.65 7.39
C PHE A 102 20.04 -15.05 5.94
N ASN A 103 20.96 -15.86 5.44
CA ASN A 103 20.77 -16.61 4.21
C ASN A 103 19.77 -17.75 4.47
N GLU A 104 18.47 -17.43 4.53
CA GLU A 104 17.36 -18.42 4.52
C GLU A 104 17.10 -19.01 3.12
N ALA A 105 18.15 -19.16 2.30
CA ALA A 105 18.17 -19.94 1.06
C ALA A 105 19.05 -21.19 1.20
N LYS A 106 19.13 -21.73 2.42
CA LYS A 106 19.70 -23.05 2.68
C LYS A 106 18.66 -23.85 3.45
N PHE A 107 17.56 -24.18 2.79
CA PHE A 107 17.04 -25.54 2.53
C PHE A 107 15.81 -25.44 1.61
#